data_AF-A0A9E3US19-F1
#
_entry.id   AF-A0A9E3US19-F1
#
_cell.length_a   1.000
_cell.length_b   1.000
_cell.length_c   1.000
_cell.angle_alpha   90.00
_cell.angle_beta   90.00
_cell.angle_gamma   90.00
#
_symmetry.space_group_name_H-M   'P 1'
#
loop_
_entity.id
_entity.type
_entity.pdbx_description
1 polymer ?
#
loop_
_entity_poly.entity_id
_entity_poly.type
_entity_poly.pdbx_seq_one_letter_code
_entity_poly.pdbx_strand_id
1 'polypeptide(L)'
;MPRYLISFDDGSMNHIPDGVLASVGEASRKVVREAKAAGVWIFGGGVQRQQATIAAPDGTITVGPAPETKAVLGGFSIIEVSSHKEALAWAARLAAACRCAQEVREIMFDPES
;
A
#
# COMPACT_ATOMS: atom_id res chain seq x y z
N MET A 1 -16.57 -7.23 -8.99
CA MET A 1 -16.00 -7.77 -7.73
C MET A 1 -15.55 -6.59 -6.89
N PRO A 2 -15.66 -6.61 -5.55
CA PRO A 2 -15.18 -5.51 -4.71
C PRO A 2 -13.67 -5.33 -4.84
N ARG A 3 -13.23 -4.08 -4.78
CA ARG A 3 -11.81 -3.70 -4.78
C ARG A 3 -11.38 -3.35 -3.36
N TYR A 4 -10.18 -3.75 -2.98
CA TYR A 4 -9.65 -3.52 -1.65
C TYR A 4 -8.30 -2.80 -1.72
N LEU A 5 -8.16 -1.77 -0.90
CA LEU A 5 -6.88 -1.16 -0.55
C LEU A 5 -6.25 -1.95 0.59
N ILE A 6 -5.03 -2.42 0.38
CA ILE A 6 -4.17 -2.99 1.41
C ILE A 6 -2.99 -2.03 1.57
N SER A 7 -2.79 -1.47 2.75
CA SER A 7 -1.81 -0.40 2.96
C SER A 7 -1.08 -0.50 4.29
N PHE A 8 0.06 0.18 4.40
CA PHE A 8 0.77 0.38 5.65
C PHE A 8 1.32 1.80 5.75
N ASP A 9 1.47 2.30 6.97
CA ASP A 9 1.96 3.66 7.23
C ASP A 9 3.48 3.74 7.04
N ASP A 10 3.96 4.91 6.63
CA ASP A 10 5.38 5.24 6.68
C ASP A 10 5.89 5.06 8.12
N GLY A 11 7.11 4.56 8.24
CA GLY A 11 7.69 4.17 9.52
C GLY A 11 7.34 2.77 10.01
N SER A 12 6.30 2.11 9.48
CA SER A 12 5.94 0.73 9.87
C SER A 12 7.06 -0.29 9.66
N MET A 13 8.00 0.02 8.75
CA MET A 13 9.15 -0.82 8.43
C MET A 13 10.45 -0.38 9.12
N ASN A 14 10.44 0.64 10.00
CA ASN A 14 11.65 1.18 10.64
C ASN A 14 12.38 0.19 11.56
N HIS A 15 11.70 -0.87 11.99
CA HIS A 15 12.29 -1.95 12.78
C HIS A 15 13.14 -2.91 11.91
N ILE A 16 13.08 -2.80 10.57
CA ILE A 16 13.82 -3.63 9.63
C ILE A 16 15.21 -2.99 9.39
N PRO A 17 16.32 -3.74 9.60
CA PRO A 17 17.65 -3.22 9.31
C PRO A 17 17.86 -2.92 7.81
N ASP A 18 18.57 -1.83 7.49
CA ASP A 18 18.76 -1.35 6.11
C ASP A 18 19.33 -2.42 5.16
N GLY A 19 20.26 -3.25 5.63
CA GLY A 19 20.86 -4.34 4.85
C GLY A 19 19.90 -5.46 4.45
N VAL A 20 18.66 -5.44 4.96
CA VAL A 20 17.64 -6.49 4.74
C VAL A 20 16.51 -6.00 3.82
N LEU A 21 16.39 -4.69 3.58
CA LEU A 21 15.28 -4.10 2.78
C LEU A 21 15.18 -4.68 1.37
N ALA A 22 16.31 -5.00 0.72
CA ALA A 22 16.30 -5.64 -0.60
C ALA A 22 15.60 -7.01 -0.57
N SER A 23 15.84 -7.81 0.47
CA SER A 23 15.19 -9.11 0.64
C SER A 23 13.69 -8.98 0.93
N VAL A 24 13.29 -7.95 1.68
CA VAL A 24 11.88 -7.62 1.93
C VAL A 24 11.20 -7.24 0.62
N GLY A 25 11.86 -6.41 -0.19
CA GLY A 25 11.40 -6.02 -1.51
C GLY A 25 11.25 -7.20 -2.48
N GLU A 26 12.12 -8.20 -2.42
CA GLU A 26 11.95 -9.40 -3.25
C GLU A 26 10.81 -10.28 -2.73
N ALA A 27 10.69 -10.45 -1.41
CA ALA A 27 9.59 -11.21 -0.81
C ALA A 27 8.23 -10.61 -1.16
N SER A 28 8.08 -9.27 -1.10
CA SER A 28 6.83 -8.61 -1.49
C SER A 28 6.56 -8.77 -2.98
N ARG A 29 7.58 -8.61 -3.85
CA ARG A 29 7.45 -8.85 -5.29
C ARG A 29 7.04 -10.29 -5.63
N LYS A 30 7.45 -11.29 -4.85
CA LYS A 30 6.96 -12.66 -5.00
C LYS A 30 5.45 -12.74 -4.80
N VAL A 31 4.92 -12.13 -3.74
CA VAL A 31 3.47 -12.08 -3.49
C VAL A 31 2.74 -11.33 -4.60
N VAL A 32 3.32 -10.23 -5.11
CA VAL A 32 2.77 -9.49 -6.26
C VAL A 32 2.71 -10.36 -7.51
N ARG A 33 3.75 -11.15 -7.82
CA ARG A 33 3.73 -12.07 -8.96
C ARG A 33 2.63 -13.12 -8.81
N GLU A 34 2.43 -13.64 -7.60
CA GLU A 34 1.36 -14.60 -7.31
C GLU A 34 -0.03 -13.97 -7.45
N ALA A 35 -0.21 -12.73 -6.98
CA ALA A 35 -1.46 -11.98 -7.13
C ALA A 35 -1.79 -11.69 -8.60
N LYS A 36 -0.77 -11.32 -9.39
CA LYS A 36 -0.90 -11.15 -10.84
C LYS A 36 -1.28 -12.46 -11.53
N ALA A 37 -0.60 -13.57 -11.19
CA ALA A 37 -0.92 -14.88 -11.75
C ALA A 37 -2.34 -15.35 -11.40
N ALA A 38 -2.84 -14.99 -10.22
CA ALA A 38 -4.21 -15.26 -9.80
C ALA A 38 -5.25 -14.32 -10.42
N GLY A 39 -4.83 -13.29 -11.17
CA GLY A 39 -5.73 -12.32 -11.80
C GLY A 39 -6.37 -11.30 -10.85
N VAL A 40 -5.91 -11.21 -9.61
CA VAL A 40 -6.51 -10.33 -8.57
C VAL A 40 -5.79 -8.99 -8.43
N TRP A 41 -4.63 -8.81 -9.05
CA TRP A 41 -3.80 -7.62 -8.89
C TRP A 41 -4.25 -6.49 -9.83
N ILE A 42 -4.57 -5.31 -9.27
CA ILE A 42 -4.78 -4.09 -10.06
C ILE A 42 -3.47 -3.29 -10.12
N PHE A 43 -3.03 -2.74 -8.98
CA PHE A 43 -1.88 -1.84 -8.92
C PHE A 43 -1.32 -1.73 -7.49
N GLY A 44 -0.07 -1.30 -7.32
CA GLY A 44 0.52 -1.10 -5.99
C GLY A 44 2.01 -0.76 -6.05
N GLY A 45 2.54 -0.30 -4.92
CA GLY A 45 3.93 0.11 -4.77
C GLY A 45 4.24 0.72 -3.41
N GLY A 46 5.53 0.95 -3.15
CA GLY A 46 5.99 1.80 -2.05
C GLY A 46 5.87 3.27 -2.41
N VAL A 47 5.65 4.12 -1.40
CA VAL A 47 5.56 5.58 -1.56
C VAL A 47 6.82 6.21 -0.98
N GLN A 48 7.31 7.28 -1.63
CA GLN A 48 8.46 8.03 -1.13
C GLN A 48 8.13 8.72 0.20
N ARG A 49 9.01 8.55 1.18
CA ARG A 49 8.82 9.10 2.53
C ARG A 49 8.75 10.62 2.50
N GLN A 50 7.69 11.18 3.08
CA GLN A 50 7.53 12.61 3.38
C GLN A 50 7.83 13.57 2.20
N GLN A 51 7.60 13.14 0.96
CA GLN A 51 7.88 13.91 -0.27
C GLN A 51 6.60 14.28 -1.02
N ALA A 52 5.56 14.75 -0.31
CA ALA A 52 4.31 15.10 -0.96
C ALA A 52 4.32 16.54 -1.48
N THR A 53 3.54 16.77 -2.53
CA THR A 53 3.15 18.10 -3.00
C THR A 53 1.63 18.18 -2.91
N ILE A 54 1.13 19.23 -2.27
CA ILE A 54 -0.30 19.44 -1.99
C ILE A 54 -0.83 20.49 -2.95
N ALA A 55 -1.88 20.12 -3.70
CA ALA A 55 -2.69 21.05 -4.47
C ALA A 55 -3.93 21.45 -3.66
N ALA A 56 -4.09 22.74 -3.39
CA ALA A 56 -5.23 23.30 -2.70
C ALA A 56 -6.39 23.63 -3.67
N PRO A 57 -7.64 23.75 -3.18
CA PRO A 57 -8.80 24.06 -4.03
C PRO A 57 -8.71 25.40 -4.77
N ASP A 58 -7.92 26.34 -4.28
CA ASP A 58 -7.68 27.64 -4.92
C ASP A 58 -6.59 27.59 -6.02
N GLY A 59 -6.05 26.40 -6.29
CA GLY A 59 -4.98 26.18 -7.27
C GLY A 59 -3.57 26.36 -6.73
N THR A 60 -3.42 26.70 -5.44
CA THR A 60 -2.09 26.84 -4.82
C THR A 60 -1.40 25.48 -4.70
N ILE A 61 -0.13 25.41 -5.10
CA ILE A 61 0.73 24.24 -4.95
C ILE A 61 1.75 24.48 -3.83
N THR A 62 1.76 23.61 -2.82
CA THR A 62 2.72 23.68 -1.71
C THR A 62 3.43 22.34 -1.53
N VAL A 63 4.68 22.37 -1.07
CA VAL A 63 5.34 21.14 -0.60
C VAL A 63 4.74 20.78 0.75
N GLY A 64 4.42 19.50 0.96
CA GLY A 64 3.82 19.05 2.21
C GLY A 64 4.34 17.71 2.74
N PRO A 65 4.17 17.46 4.05
CA PRO A 65 3.71 18.42 5.07
C PRO A 65 4.88 19.06 5.85
N ALA A 66 4.69 20.29 6.34
CA ALA A 66 5.27 20.72 7.62
C ALA A 66 4.14 20.64 8.67
N PRO A 67 4.30 20.07 9.89
CA PRO A 67 5.42 19.31 10.47
C PRO A 67 5.19 17.78 10.47
N GLU A 68 6.24 17.07 10.89
CA GLU A 68 6.56 15.63 10.88
C GLU A 68 5.58 14.66 11.59
N THR A 69 4.32 15.02 11.82
CA THR A 69 3.40 14.26 12.70
C THR A 69 2.21 13.59 12.01
N LYS A 70 1.99 13.81 10.71
CA LYS A 70 0.88 13.17 9.98
C LYS A 70 1.27 11.75 9.55
N ALA A 71 0.45 10.77 9.93
CA ALA A 71 0.52 9.43 9.35
C ALA A 71 0.26 9.50 7.84
N VAL A 72 1.20 8.99 7.05
CA VAL A 72 1.13 8.92 5.59
C VAL A 72 1.41 7.50 5.15
N LEU A 73 0.96 7.13 3.95
CA LEU A 73 1.21 5.80 3.40
C LEU A 73 2.71 5.60 3.13
N GLY A 74 3.26 4.48 3.61
CA GLY A 74 4.58 3.98 3.22
C GLY A 74 4.51 3.06 1.99
N GLY A 75 3.35 2.44 1.76
CA GLY A 75 3.08 1.63 0.58
C GLY A 75 1.65 1.09 0.57
N PHE A 76 1.25 0.59 -0.59
CA PHE A 76 -0.10 0.07 -0.78
C PHE A 76 -0.19 -0.92 -1.95
N SER A 77 -1.29 -1.66 -1.99
CA SER A 77 -1.78 -2.39 -3.15
C SER A 77 -3.29 -2.31 -3.24
N ILE A 78 -3.80 -2.31 -4.47
CA ILE A 78 -5.20 -2.43 -4.81
C ILE A 78 -5.38 -3.79 -5.49
N ILE A 79 -6.30 -4.59 -4.95
CA ILE A 79 -6.68 -5.90 -5.50
C ILE A 79 -8.18 -5.96 -5.72
N GLU A 80 -8.60 -6.82 -6.64
CA GLU A 80 -10.00 -7.14 -6.89
C GLU A 80 -10.25 -8.62 -6.61
N VAL A 81 -11.16 -8.91 -5.69
CA VAL A 81 -11.43 -10.28 -5.19
C VAL A 81 -12.92 -10.47 -4.90
N SER A 82 -13.34 -11.71 -4.70
CA SER A 82 -14.74 -12.07 -4.54
C SER A 82 -15.31 -11.67 -3.17
N SER A 83 -14.45 -11.47 -2.16
CA SER A 83 -14.88 -11.21 -0.78
C SER A 83 -13.80 -10.53 0.07
N HIS A 84 -14.23 -9.91 1.17
CA HIS A 84 -13.33 -9.36 2.18
C HIS A 84 -12.39 -10.42 2.79
N LYS A 85 -12.85 -11.68 2.92
CA LYS A 85 -12.02 -12.78 3.42
C LYS A 85 -10.85 -13.08 2.49
N GLU A 86 -11.07 -13.06 1.17
CA GLU A 86 -10.00 -13.22 0.19
C GLU A 86 -9.02 -12.04 0.25
N ALA A 87 -9.52 -10.82 0.46
CA ALA A 87 -8.68 -9.64 0.61
C ALA A 87 -7.76 -9.77 1.84
N LEU A 88 -8.30 -10.20 2.98
CA LEU A 88 -7.53 -10.47 4.20
C LEU A 88 -6.46 -11.54 3.99
N ALA A 89 -6.74 -12.58 3.19
CA ALA A 89 -5.76 -13.62 2.88
C ALA A 89 -4.57 -13.08 2.06
N TRP A 90 -4.83 -12.19 1.09
CA TRP A 90 -3.76 -11.50 0.36
C TRP A 90 -3.01 -10.50 1.25
N ALA A 91 -3.72 -9.75 2.09
CA ALA A 91 -3.13 -8.82 3.03
C ALA A 91 -2.20 -9.51 4.02
N ALA A 92 -2.57 -10.69 4.54
CA ALA A 92 -1.71 -11.47 5.43
C ALA A 92 -0.40 -11.89 4.76
N ARG A 93 -0.43 -12.27 3.47
CA ARG A 93 0.77 -12.62 2.70
C ARG A 93 1.66 -11.41 2.49
N LEU A 94 1.07 -10.25 2.16
CA LEU A 94 1.80 -8.99 2.04
C LEU A 94 2.38 -8.55 3.39
N ALA A 95 1.64 -8.69 4.50
CA ALA A 95 2.09 -8.37 5.85
C ALA A 95 3.32 -9.20 6.23
N ALA A 96 3.27 -10.51 5.99
CA ALA A 96 4.39 -11.40 6.22
C ALA A 96 5.61 -11.04 5.34
N ALA A 97 5.38 -10.72 4.06
CA ALA A 97 6.45 -10.39 3.13
C ALA A 97 7.12 -9.04 3.44
N CYS A 98 6.31 -8.00 3.70
CA CYS A 98 6.76 -6.65 4.05
C CYS A 98 7.24 -6.53 5.50
N ARG A 99 6.93 -7.53 6.35
CA ARG A 99 7.27 -7.60 7.77
C ARG A 99 6.62 -6.47 8.58
N CYS A 100 5.47 -5.99 8.15
CA CYS A 100 4.71 -4.96 8.86
C CYS A 100 3.21 -5.23 8.75
N ALA A 101 2.44 -4.75 9.72
CA ALA A 101 1.00 -4.84 9.70
C ALA A 101 0.44 -4.13 8.44
N GLN A 102 -0.63 -4.68 7.88
CA GLN A 102 -1.34 -4.13 6.74
C GLN A 102 -2.78 -3.83 7.15
N GLU A 103 -3.24 -2.62 6.87
CA GLU A 103 -4.65 -2.25 6.94
C GLU A 103 -5.36 -2.71 5.67
N VAL A 104 -6.60 -3.19 5.80
CA VAL A 104 -7.45 -3.60 4.66
C VAL A 104 -8.73 -2.79 4.67
N ARG A 105 -9.00 -2.10 3.56
CA ARG A 105 -10.21 -1.26 3.40
C ARG A 105 -10.86 -1.56 2.06
N GLU A 106 -12.18 -1.75 2.07
CA GLU A 106 -12.95 -1.83 0.84
C GLU A 106 -13.00 -0.46 0.16
N ILE A 107 -12.77 -0.43 -1.15
CA ILE A 107 -12.90 0.77 -1.97
C ILE A 107 -14.35 0.82 -2.45
N MET A 108 -15.01 1.96 -2.23
CA MET A 108 -16.37 2.18 -2.71
C MET A 108 -16.44 2.04 -4.23
N PHE A 109 -17.56 1.53 -4.73
CA PHE A 109 -17.82 1.47 -6.16
C PHE A 109 -17.98 2.88 -6.73
N ASP A 110 -17.25 3.16 -7.80
CA ASP A 110 -17.40 4.36 -8.63
C ASP A 110 -17.59 3.90 -10.08
N PRO A 111 -18.68 4.28 -10.76
CA PRO A 111 -18.93 3.87 -12.15
C PRO A 111 -17.92 4.42 -13.15
N GLU A 112 -17.11 5.42 -12.79
CA GLU A 112 -16.06 6.00 -13.65
C GLU A 112 -14.67 5.36 -13.40
N SER A 113 -14.55 4.39 -12.49
CA SER A 113 -13.28 3.75 -12.06
C SER A 113 -13.09 2.29 -12.46
#